data_AF-A0A326QJ41-F1
#
_entry.id   AF-A0A326QJ41-F1
#
_cell.length_a   1.000
_cell.length_b   1.000
_cell.length_c   1.000
_cell.angle_alpha   90.00
_cell.angle_beta   90.00
_cell.angle_gamma   90.00
#
_symmetry.space_group_name_H-M   'P 1'
#
loop_
_entity.id
_entity.type
_entity.pdbx_description
1 polymer ?
#
loop_
_entity_poly.entity_id
_entity_poly.type
_entity_poly.pdbx_seq_one_letter_code
_entity_poly.pdbx_strand_id
1 'polypeptide(L)'
;MVDSNPAAEGGGGYDAEAIKAGILQEIADLKETVQAFGVQAIKDGSWFNKFLKSCLSSYERKVMELGGAAYLRGKYPGLPTDAVAGKLCELAEKYAAVAGGLSGATASAAVLTAGVGLPAAITAVMAEVFFTVRLQLRLAFDLHLVYDIPLAADDPEELTRLFAVVYGVK
;
A
#
# COMPACT_ATOMS: atom_id res chain seq x y z
N MET A 1 -15.60 1.58 4.24
CA MET A 1 -14.26 1.61 3.62
C MET A 1 -13.78 3.04 3.58
N VAL A 2 -12.93 3.42 4.53
CA VAL A 2 -12.16 4.66 4.43
C VAL A 2 -10.99 4.32 3.50
N ASP A 3 -11.26 4.29 2.19
CA ASP A 3 -10.29 3.93 1.14
C ASP A 3 -9.44 5.17 0.78
N SER A 4 -8.87 5.73 1.84
CA SER A 4 -7.96 6.84 1.79
C SER A 4 -6.62 6.27 1.39
N ASN A 5 -6.10 6.61 0.21
CA ASN A 5 -4.65 6.62 0.09
C ASN A 5 -4.20 7.85 0.87
N PRO A 6 -3.58 7.66 2.03
CA PRO A 6 -3.11 8.82 2.77
C PRO A 6 -2.05 9.62 1.99
N ALA A 7 -1.30 8.98 1.07
CA ALA A 7 -0.37 9.67 0.19
C ALA A 7 -1.07 10.64 -0.78
N ALA A 8 -2.34 10.38 -1.07
CA ALA A 8 -3.21 11.25 -1.83
C ALA A 8 -3.93 12.29 -0.94
N GLU A 9 -4.13 12.07 0.35
CA GLU A 9 -4.98 12.98 1.16
C GLU A 9 -4.20 14.05 1.95
N GLY A 10 -2.86 14.00 1.93
CA GLY A 10 -1.94 14.82 2.74
C GLY A 10 -1.76 16.30 2.38
N GLY A 11 -2.84 17.02 2.05
CA GLY A 11 -2.81 18.48 1.83
C GLY A 11 -2.93 19.35 3.09
N GLY A 12 -3.21 18.76 4.26
CA GLY A 12 -3.41 19.47 5.53
C GLY A 12 -2.61 18.83 6.66
N GLY A 13 -2.02 19.68 7.52
CA GLY A 13 -1.36 19.41 8.81
C GLY A 13 -0.97 17.97 9.17
N TYR A 14 0.34 17.74 9.34
CA TYR A 14 0.90 16.48 9.83
C TYR A 14 0.45 16.15 11.27
N ASP A 15 -0.38 15.12 11.43
CA ASP A 15 -0.69 14.50 12.72
C ASP A 15 -0.26 13.03 12.72
N ALA A 16 0.81 12.72 13.45
CA ALA A 16 1.39 11.38 13.51
C ALA A 16 0.43 10.35 14.14
N GLU A 17 -0.44 10.76 15.05
CA GLU A 17 -1.42 9.86 15.66
C GLU A 17 -2.55 9.53 14.68
N ALA A 18 -2.98 10.50 13.87
CA ALA A 18 -3.95 10.26 12.80
C ALA A 18 -3.40 9.30 11.73
N ILE A 19 -2.12 9.48 11.34
CA ILE A 19 -1.41 8.59 10.42
C ILE A 19 -1.40 7.16 10.96
N LYS A 20 -0.97 7.00 12.23
CA LYS A 20 -0.89 5.71 12.89
C LYS A 20 -2.26 5.04 13.01
N ALA A 21 -3.30 5.79 13.38
CA ALA A 21 -4.66 5.26 13.48
C ALA A 21 -5.18 4.76 12.13
N GLY A 22 -4.95 5.52 11.05
CA GLY A 22 -5.29 5.10 9.69
C GLY A 22 -4.56 3.83 9.26
N ILE A 23 -3.25 3.74 9.52
CA ILE A 23 -2.44 2.55 9.24
C ILE A 23 -2.98 1.32 10.00
N LEU A 24 -3.29 1.48 11.29
CA LEU A 24 -3.84 0.39 12.10
C LEU A 24 -5.19 -0.10 11.58
N GLN A 25 -6.03 0.81 11.09
CA GLN A 25 -7.30 0.44 10.46
C GLN A 25 -7.08 -0.33 9.16
N GLU A 26 -6.20 0.13 8.27
CA GLU A 26 -5.89 -0.59 7.02
C GLU A 26 -5.26 -1.97 7.29
N ILE A 27 -4.40 -2.10 8.29
CA ILE A 27 -3.83 -3.39 8.73
C ILE A 27 -4.94 -4.32 9.22
N ALA A 28 -5.93 -3.82 9.96
CA ALA A 28 -7.07 -4.62 10.41
C ALA A 28 -7.90 -5.14 9.23
N ASP A 29 -8.23 -4.27 8.27
CA ASP A 29 -8.95 -4.64 7.04
C ASP A 29 -8.16 -5.68 6.21
N LEU A 30 -6.84 -5.53 6.15
CA LEU A 30 -5.96 -6.48 5.47
C LEU A 30 -5.90 -7.82 6.19
N LYS A 31 -5.93 -7.84 7.52
CA LYS A 31 -5.98 -9.08 8.30
C LYS A 31 -7.24 -9.89 8.01
N GLU A 32 -8.39 -9.23 7.89
CA GLU A 32 -9.64 -9.88 7.45
C GLU A 32 -9.51 -10.41 6.02
N THR A 33 -8.90 -9.62 5.13
CA THR A 33 -8.64 -10.04 3.74
C THR A 33 -7.74 -11.29 3.66
N VAL A 34 -6.68 -11.36 4.47
CA VAL A 34 -5.79 -12.53 4.53
C VAL A 34 -6.55 -13.77 5.00
N GLN A 35 -7.38 -13.63 6.04
CA GLN A 35 -8.20 -14.72 6.55
C GLN A 35 -9.22 -15.20 5.52
N ALA A 36 -9.76 -14.30 4.70
CA ALA A 36 -10.76 -14.59 3.68
C ALA A 36 -10.20 -15.33 2.45
N PHE A 37 -8.89 -15.31 2.18
CA PHE A 37 -8.32 -16.03 1.03
C PHE A 37 -8.49 -17.55 1.14
N GLY A 38 -8.52 -18.09 2.36
CA GLY A 38 -8.64 -19.53 2.60
C GLY A 38 -7.36 -20.31 2.26
N VAL A 39 -7.17 -21.45 2.94
CA VAL A 39 -5.93 -22.25 2.86
C VAL A 39 -5.64 -22.74 1.45
N GLN A 40 -6.69 -23.06 0.67
CA GLN A 40 -6.53 -23.58 -0.68
C GLN A 40 -5.96 -22.53 -1.64
N ALA A 41 -6.49 -21.30 -1.60
CA ALA A 41 -6.00 -20.23 -2.45
C ALA A 41 -4.54 -19.88 -2.13
N ILE A 42 -4.16 -19.91 -0.84
CA ILE A 42 -2.77 -19.71 -0.42
C ILE A 42 -1.84 -20.78 -1.03
N LYS A 43 -2.27 -22.04 -1.03
CA LYS A 43 -1.48 -23.16 -1.57
C LYS A 43 -1.28 -23.10 -3.08
N ASP A 44 -2.30 -22.70 -3.83
CA ASP A 44 -2.26 -22.66 -5.29
C ASP A 44 -1.84 -21.28 -5.86
N GLY A 45 -1.61 -20.29 -4.99
CA GLY A 45 -1.15 -18.95 -5.39
C GLY A 45 -2.24 -18.06 -5.99
N SER A 46 -3.48 -18.56 -6.18
CA SER A 46 -4.57 -17.79 -6.80
C SER A 46 -5.00 -16.57 -5.98
N TRP A 47 -4.67 -16.55 -4.69
CA TRP A 47 -4.89 -15.40 -3.80
C TRP A 47 -4.10 -14.15 -4.24
N PHE A 48 -2.93 -14.32 -4.86
CA PHE A 48 -1.99 -13.24 -5.12
C PHE A 48 -2.56 -12.20 -6.10
N ASN A 49 -3.11 -12.65 -7.23
CA ASN A 49 -3.73 -11.75 -8.20
C ASN A 49 -4.97 -11.04 -7.62
N LYS A 50 -5.73 -11.73 -6.76
CA LYS A 50 -6.87 -11.12 -6.05
C LYS A 50 -6.40 -10.04 -5.09
N PHE A 51 -5.28 -10.28 -4.39
CA PHE A 51 -4.65 -9.33 -3.50
C PHE A 51 -4.10 -8.10 -4.25
N LEU A 52 -3.35 -8.29 -5.34
CA LEU A 52 -2.86 -7.17 -6.15
C LEU A 52 -4.01 -6.29 -6.67
N LYS A 53 -5.06 -6.93 -7.18
CA LYS A 53 -6.26 -6.22 -7.65
C LYS A 53 -6.98 -5.49 -6.52
N SER A 54 -7.06 -6.06 -5.32
CA SER A 54 -7.70 -5.40 -4.18
C SER A 54 -6.89 -4.21 -3.65
N CYS A 55 -5.57 -4.19 -3.86
CA CYS A 55 -4.72 -3.05 -3.48
C CYS A 55 -5.02 -1.79 -4.29
N LEU A 56 -5.32 -1.94 -5.58
CA LEU A 56 -5.46 -0.83 -6.52
C LEU A 56 -6.89 -0.52 -6.95
N SER A 57 -7.73 -1.52 -7.19
CA SER A 57 -9.00 -1.32 -7.93
C SER A 57 -9.93 -0.25 -7.35
N SER A 58 -10.13 -0.19 -6.02
CA SER A 58 -10.96 0.85 -5.41
C SER A 58 -10.27 2.21 -5.35
N TYR A 59 -8.95 2.21 -5.20
CA TYR A 59 -8.15 3.43 -5.15
C TYR A 59 -8.06 4.10 -6.52
N GLU A 60 -7.74 3.33 -7.55
CA GLU A 60 -7.70 3.76 -8.95
C GLU A 60 -9.01 4.45 -9.34
N ARG A 61 -10.17 3.79 -9.12
CA ARG A 61 -11.48 4.37 -9.44
C ARG A 61 -11.67 5.74 -8.79
N LYS A 62 -11.38 5.84 -7.49
CA LYS A 62 -11.47 7.10 -6.73
C LYS A 62 -10.58 8.19 -7.32
N VAL A 63 -9.31 7.88 -7.61
CA VAL A 63 -8.37 8.88 -8.18
C VAL A 63 -8.82 9.34 -9.56
N MET A 64 -9.26 8.41 -10.41
CA MET A 64 -9.75 8.72 -11.75
C MET A 64 -11.02 9.56 -11.72
N GLU A 65 -11.98 9.24 -10.83
CA GLU A 65 -13.19 10.05 -10.60
C GLU A 65 -12.88 11.48 -10.14
N LEU A 66 -11.81 11.67 -9.35
CA LEU A 66 -11.38 12.98 -8.88
C LEU A 66 -10.60 13.79 -9.92
N GLY A 67 -10.30 13.22 -11.09
CA GLY A 67 -9.58 13.89 -12.19
C GLY A 67 -8.15 13.37 -12.44
N GLY A 68 -7.80 12.20 -11.92
CA GLY A 68 -6.56 11.49 -12.24
C GLY A 68 -5.31 12.29 -11.91
N ALA A 69 -4.44 12.47 -12.90
CA ALA A 69 -3.21 13.25 -12.75
C ALA A 69 -3.46 14.71 -12.31
N ALA A 70 -4.57 15.33 -12.76
CA ALA A 70 -4.91 16.70 -12.37
C ALA A 70 -5.24 16.81 -10.87
N TYR A 71 -5.91 15.80 -10.32
CA TYR A 71 -6.18 15.71 -8.88
C TYR A 71 -4.89 15.60 -8.06
N LEU A 72 -3.95 14.77 -8.50
CA LEU A 72 -2.66 14.61 -7.82
C LEU A 72 -1.81 15.89 -7.89
N ARG A 73 -1.70 16.50 -9.08
CA ARG A 73 -0.97 17.77 -9.28
C ARG A 73 -1.62 18.93 -8.53
N GLY A 74 -2.95 18.97 -8.45
CA GLY A 74 -3.70 20.03 -7.77
C GLY A 74 -3.44 20.15 -6.27
N LYS A 75 -2.94 19.08 -5.63
CA LYS A 75 -2.54 19.09 -4.20
C LYS A 75 -1.25 19.85 -3.94
N TYR A 76 -0.43 20.02 -4.97
CA TYR A 76 0.88 20.63 -4.89
C TYR A 76 1.00 21.73 -5.97
N PRO A 77 0.18 22.79 -5.88
CA PRO A 77 0.09 23.80 -6.91
C PRO A 77 1.43 24.51 -7.11
N GLY A 78 1.83 24.70 -8.37
CA GLY A 78 3.06 25.39 -8.74
C GLY A 78 4.34 24.54 -8.65
N LEU A 79 4.25 23.27 -8.27
CA LEU A 79 5.40 22.36 -8.33
C LEU A 79 5.51 21.67 -9.71
N PRO A 80 6.75 21.46 -10.21
CA PRO A 80 6.98 20.63 -11.39
C PRO A 80 6.66 19.15 -11.10
N THR A 81 6.42 18.36 -12.15
CA THR A 81 6.09 16.92 -12.08
C THR A 81 7.00 16.14 -11.13
N ASP A 82 8.32 16.33 -11.25
CA ASP A 82 9.31 15.61 -10.43
C ASP A 82 9.21 15.96 -8.95
N ALA A 83 8.87 17.22 -8.61
CA ALA A 83 8.68 17.63 -7.24
C ALA A 83 7.36 17.08 -6.66
N VAL A 84 6.32 16.95 -7.47
CA VAL A 84 5.08 16.25 -7.09
C VAL A 84 5.36 14.77 -6.83
N ALA A 85 6.08 14.10 -7.73
CA ALA A 85 6.52 12.72 -7.56
C ALA A 85 7.35 12.56 -6.26
N GLY A 86 8.29 13.47 -6.00
CA GLY A 86 9.06 13.50 -4.77
C GLY A 86 8.19 13.62 -3.52
N LYS A 87 7.13 14.44 -3.54
CA LYS A 87 6.18 14.56 -2.42
C LYS A 87 5.38 13.30 -2.18
N LEU A 88 4.96 12.61 -3.24
CA LEU A 88 4.27 11.32 -3.14
C LEU A 88 5.19 10.26 -2.53
N CYS A 89 6.46 10.20 -2.97
CA CYS A 89 7.47 9.31 -2.39
C CYS A 89 7.72 9.63 -0.91
N GLU A 90 7.96 10.90 -0.56
CA GLU A 90 8.19 11.34 0.83
C GLU A 90 7.03 10.91 1.74
N LEU A 91 5.80 11.00 1.25
CA LEU A 91 4.63 10.61 2.03
C LEU A 91 4.52 9.09 2.15
N ALA A 92 4.73 8.34 1.07
CA ALA A 92 4.79 6.88 1.14
C ALA A 92 5.90 6.37 2.07
N GLU A 93 7.07 7.01 2.07
CA GLU A 93 8.19 6.69 2.98
C GLU A 93 7.78 6.84 4.45
N LYS A 94 7.09 7.92 4.80
CA LYS A 94 6.61 8.15 6.17
C LYS A 94 5.63 7.06 6.62
N TYR A 95 4.69 6.71 5.76
CA TYR A 95 3.73 5.63 6.04
C TYR A 95 4.41 4.27 6.16
N ALA A 96 5.36 3.98 5.27
CA ALA A 96 6.15 2.76 5.32
C ALA A 96 6.99 2.68 6.60
N ALA A 97 7.59 3.79 7.04
CA ALA A 97 8.36 3.85 8.28
C ALA A 97 7.49 3.54 9.52
N VAL A 98 6.28 4.11 9.58
CA VAL A 98 5.33 3.81 10.68
C VAL A 98 4.90 2.35 10.64
N ALA A 99 4.53 1.83 9.46
CA ALA A 99 4.15 0.42 9.31
C ALA A 99 5.30 -0.55 9.65
N GLY A 100 6.53 -0.23 9.25
CA GLY A 100 7.72 -0.99 9.60
C GLY A 100 8.01 -0.97 11.10
N GLY A 101 7.81 0.18 11.76
CA GLY A 101 7.90 0.29 13.22
C GLY A 101 6.85 -0.58 13.94
N LEU A 102 5.60 -0.58 13.46
CA LEU A 102 4.54 -1.46 13.98
C LEU A 102 4.89 -2.93 13.77
N SER A 103 5.32 -3.31 12.57
CA SER A 103 5.74 -4.67 12.24
C SER A 103 6.87 -5.17 13.14
N GLY A 104 7.90 -4.34 13.38
CA GLY A 104 9.00 -4.66 14.28
C GLY A 104 8.55 -4.88 15.72
N ALA A 105 7.61 -4.06 16.21
CA ALA A 105 7.00 -4.25 17.53
C ALA A 105 6.18 -5.54 17.62
N THR A 106 5.34 -5.83 16.62
CA THR A 106 4.53 -7.05 16.52
C THR A 106 5.41 -8.31 16.50
N ALA A 107 6.44 -8.35 15.65
CA ALA A 107 7.38 -9.47 15.57
C ALA A 107 8.14 -9.67 16.89
N SER A 108 8.64 -8.59 17.49
CA SER A 108 9.36 -8.64 18.77
C SER A 108 8.46 -9.17 19.89
N ALA A 109 7.21 -8.71 19.96
CA ALA A 109 6.23 -9.20 20.91
C ALA A 109 5.95 -10.69 20.70
N ALA A 110 5.77 -11.16 19.46
CA ALA A 110 5.55 -12.56 19.16
C ALA A 110 6.71 -13.44 19.69
N VAL A 111 7.95 -13.06 19.39
CA VAL A 111 9.14 -13.81 19.83
C VAL A 111 9.27 -13.81 21.36
N LEU A 112 9.12 -12.64 22.00
CA LEU A 112 9.38 -12.47 23.43
C LEU A 112 8.26 -13.02 24.33
N THR A 113 7.00 -12.88 23.92
CA THR A 113 5.84 -13.19 24.79
C THR A 113 5.29 -14.59 24.58
N ALA A 114 5.33 -15.11 23.35
CA ALA A 114 4.73 -16.40 23.02
C ALA A 114 5.77 -17.51 22.82
N GLY A 115 7.06 -17.22 22.98
CA GLY A 115 8.15 -18.21 22.81
C GLY A 115 8.14 -18.88 21.44
N VAL A 116 7.45 -18.26 20.48
CA VAL A 116 7.22 -18.81 19.15
C VAL A 116 8.46 -18.56 18.31
N GLY A 117 8.93 -19.63 17.66
CA GLY A 117 10.04 -19.53 16.71
C GLY A 117 9.73 -18.57 15.56
N LEU A 118 10.79 -18.22 14.82
CA LEU A 118 10.75 -17.31 13.67
C LEU A 118 9.55 -17.49 12.71
N PRO A 119 9.07 -18.72 12.40
CA PRO A 119 7.91 -18.91 11.51
C PRO A 119 6.61 -18.26 11.99
N ALA A 120 6.33 -18.27 13.29
CA ALA A 120 5.12 -17.68 13.83
C ALA A 120 5.24 -16.15 13.96
N ALA A 121 6.44 -15.62 14.20
CA ALA A 121 6.70 -14.17 14.12
C ALA A 121 6.49 -13.63 12.70
N ILE A 122 6.90 -14.37 11.66
CA ILE A 122 6.61 -14.02 10.25
C ILE A 122 5.10 -13.97 10.01
N THR A 123 4.36 -14.96 10.51
CA THR A 123 2.90 -15.01 10.37
C THR A 123 2.22 -13.82 11.07
N ALA A 124 2.77 -13.40 12.21
CA ALA A 124 2.24 -12.28 12.99
C ALA A 124 2.32 -10.92 12.26
N VAL A 125 3.27 -10.76 11.34
CA VAL A 125 3.49 -9.48 10.62
C VAL A 125 2.97 -9.48 9.17
N MET A 126 2.25 -10.52 8.75
CA MET A 126 1.80 -10.65 7.36
C MET A 126 0.88 -9.51 6.91
N ALA A 127 0.02 -9.01 7.81
CA ALA A 127 -0.87 -7.90 7.50
C ALA A 127 -0.09 -6.60 7.26
N GLU A 128 0.95 -6.34 8.07
CA GLU A 128 1.87 -5.21 7.91
C GLU A 128 2.66 -5.31 6.60
N VAL A 129 3.13 -6.52 6.23
CA VAL A 129 3.80 -6.74 4.94
C VAL A 129 2.86 -6.42 3.78
N PHE A 130 1.62 -6.91 3.82
CA PHE A 130 0.63 -6.61 2.79
C PHE A 130 0.24 -5.14 2.73
N PHE A 131 0.25 -4.45 3.87
CA PHE A 131 0.06 -3.00 3.90
C PHE A 131 1.18 -2.30 3.13
N THR A 132 2.44 -2.69 3.33
CA THR A 132 3.57 -2.12 2.59
C THR A 132 3.49 -2.41 1.09
N VAL A 133 3.08 -3.62 0.68
CA VAL A 133 2.85 -3.94 -0.75
C VAL A 133 1.77 -3.03 -1.34
N ARG A 134 0.63 -2.90 -0.67
CA ARG A 134 -0.49 -2.03 -1.09
C ARG A 134 -0.02 -0.58 -1.27
N LEU A 135 0.73 -0.07 -0.30
CA LEU A 135 1.28 1.28 -0.33
C LEU A 135 2.21 1.50 -1.53
N GLN A 136 3.15 0.57 -1.78
CA GLN A 136 4.09 0.70 -2.89
C GLN A 136 3.42 0.59 -4.26
N LEU A 137 2.41 -0.28 -4.42
CA LEU A 137 1.64 -0.38 -5.66
C LEU A 137 0.85 0.90 -5.94
N ARG A 138 0.21 1.49 -4.92
CA ARG A 138 -0.53 2.76 -5.05
C ARG A 138 0.40 3.91 -5.39
N LEU A 139 1.57 3.99 -4.75
CA LEU A 139 2.60 4.96 -5.12
C LEU A 139 3.01 4.80 -6.58
N ALA A 140 3.30 3.58 -7.02
CA ALA A 140 3.71 3.33 -8.39
C ALA A 140 2.61 3.72 -9.40
N PHE A 141 1.34 3.46 -9.09
CA PHE A 141 0.19 3.93 -9.86
C PHE A 141 0.12 5.47 -9.91
N ASP A 142 0.27 6.15 -8.77
CA ASP A 142 0.26 7.62 -8.72
C ASP A 142 1.39 8.24 -9.56
N LEU A 143 2.57 7.61 -9.55
CA LEU A 143 3.69 8.03 -10.38
C LEU A 143 3.39 7.83 -11.87
N HIS A 144 2.78 6.69 -12.27
CA HIS A 144 2.35 6.49 -13.66
C HIS A 144 1.40 7.61 -14.11
N LEU A 145 0.42 7.98 -13.28
CA LEU A 145 -0.48 9.09 -13.58
C LEU A 145 0.25 10.43 -13.69
N VAL A 146 1.13 10.76 -12.74
CA VAL A 146 1.83 12.05 -12.71
C VAL A 146 2.84 12.19 -13.85
N TYR A 147 3.39 11.09 -14.37
CA TYR A 147 4.25 11.08 -15.56
C TYR A 147 3.49 10.82 -16.87
N ASP A 148 2.16 10.73 -16.82
CA ASP A 148 1.29 10.42 -17.97
C ASP A 148 1.68 9.12 -18.69
N ILE A 149 2.15 8.13 -17.93
CA ILE A 149 2.47 6.77 -18.41
C ILE A 149 1.22 5.90 -18.28
N PRO A 150 0.71 5.29 -19.36
CA PRO A 150 -0.48 4.46 -19.29
C PRO A 150 -0.20 3.20 -18.46
N LEU A 151 -1.17 2.84 -17.62
CA LEU A 151 -1.16 1.62 -16.81
C LEU A 151 -2.60 1.06 -16.77
N ALA A 152 -2.77 -0.16 -17.25
CA ALA A 152 -4.01 -0.93 -17.20
C ALA A 152 -4.09 -1.69 -15.89
N ALA A 153 -4.52 -1.02 -14.82
CA ALA A 153 -4.60 -1.62 -13.49
C ALA A 153 -5.75 -2.65 -13.33
N ASP A 154 -6.58 -2.85 -14.36
CA ASP A 154 -7.54 -3.95 -14.45
C ASP A 154 -6.95 -5.23 -15.05
N ASP A 155 -5.82 -5.14 -15.75
CA ASP A 155 -5.07 -6.27 -16.31
C ASP A 155 -4.18 -6.93 -15.22
N PRO A 156 -4.45 -8.19 -14.83
CA PRO A 156 -3.63 -8.89 -13.84
C PRO A 156 -2.16 -9.05 -14.27
N GLU A 157 -1.86 -9.09 -15.57
CA GLU A 157 -0.48 -9.18 -16.05
C GLU A 157 0.27 -7.86 -15.82
N GLU A 158 -0.36 -6.72 -16.11
CA GLU A 158 0.22 -5.41 -15.81
C GLU A 158 0.39 -5.17 -14.31
N LEU A 159 -0.57 -5.58 -13.48
CA LEU A 159 -0.42 -5.51 -12.02
C LEU A 159 0.75 -6.35 -11.51
N THR A 160 0.95 -7.52 -12.11
CA THR A 160 2.08 -8.40 -11.76
C THR A 160 3.40 -7.78 -12.21
N ARG A 161 3.46 -7.16 -13.39
CA ARG A 161 4.64 -6.42 -13.87
C ARG A 161 4.95 -5.21 -12.99
N LEU A 162 3.92 -4.46 -12.59
CA LEU A 162 4.05 -3.34 -11.67
C LEU A 162 4.63 -3.80 -10.34
N PHE A 163 4.11 -4.90 -9.79
CA PHE A 163 4.67 -5.54 -8.60
C PHE A 163 6.15 -5.93 -8.82
N ALA A 164 6.48 -6.56 -9.95
CA ALA A 164 7.85 -6.96 -10.26
C ALA A 164 8.81 -5.76 -10.28
N VAL A 165 8.41 -4.65 -10.92
CA VAL A 165 9.18 -3.41 -10.97
C VAL A 165 9.40 -2.84 -9.57
N VAL A 166 8.34 -2.74 -8.77
CA VAL A 166 8.40 -2.23 -7.39
C VAL A 166 9.36 -3.06 -6.53
N TYR A 167 9.38 -4.39 -6.68
CA TYR A 167 10.23 -5.30 -5.91
C TYR A 167 11.57 -5.64 -6.58
N GLY A 168 11.91 -4.98 -7.69
CA GLY A 168 13.19 -5.14 -8.39
C GLY A 168 13.40 -6.48 -9.08
N VAL A 169 12.31 -7.23 -9.32
CA VAL A 169 12.33 -8.49 -10.07
C VAL A 169 12.37 -8.13 -11.56
N LYS A 170 13.45 -8.54 -12.25
CA LYS A 170 13.64 -8.34 -13.70
C LYS A 170 13.31 -9.60 -14.48
#